data_AF-A0A9E3SQ34-F1
#
_entry.id   AF-A0A9E3SQ34-F1
#
_cell.length_a   1.000
_cell.length_b   1.000
_cell.length_c   1.000
_cell.angle_alpha   90.00
_cell.angle_beta   90.00
_cell.angle_gamma   90.00
#
_symmetry.space_group_name_H-M   'P 1'
#
loop_
_entity.id
_entity.type
_entity.pdbx_description
1 polymer ?
#
loop_
_entity_poly.entity_id
_entity_poly.type
_entity_poly.pdbx_seq_one_letter_code
_entity_poly.pdbx_strand_id
1 'polypeptide(L)'
;SIYLSNGKLNKKKLSRLIFNDEDSMQFIRDLIYPELHKKFDEWATEKALQHHKYVLYEAALILENGFQKQFDKLVLVSAPEKLRIERVKERDKLSKKAIRARMNSQWPEEKKLALVDFVIVNDGNQMLIPQVIAIHKALVFAGVSETET
;
A
#
# COMPACT_ATOMS: atom_id res chain seq x y z
N SER A 1 -0.28 5.39 31.37
CA SER A 1 0.79 4.91 30.45
C SER A 1 0.22 4.13 29.27
N ILE A 2 0.78 4.33 28.06
CA ILE A 2 0.53 3.53 26.83
C ILE A 2 1.56 2.39 26.66
N TYR A 3 2.49 2.24 27.60
CA TYR A 3 3.47 1.16 27.63
C TYR A 3 3.01 0.02 28.55
N LEU A 4 3.41 -1.21 28.20
CA LEU A 4 3.31 -2.38 29.05
C LEU A 4 4.37 -2.31 30.17
N SER A 5 4.23 -3.14 31.21
CA SER A 5 5.19 -3.21 32.32
C SER A 5 6.62 -3.57 31.89
N ASN A 6 6.79 -4.19 30.73
CA ASN A 6 8.09 -4.50 30.13
C ASN A 6 8.65 -3.41 29.20
N GLY A 7 8.07 -2.20 29.22
CA GLY A 7 8.49 -1.08 28.39
C GLY A 7 8.08 -1.17 26.92
N LYS A 8 7.42 -2.25 26.47
CA LYS A 8 6.93 -2.35 25.09
C LYS A 8 5.64 -1.54 24.90
N LEU A 9 5.46 -0.98 23.71
CA LEU A 9 4.25 -0.26 23.35
C LEU A 9 3.02 -1.18 23.40
N ASN A 10 1.97 -0.77 24.12
CA ASN A 10 0.69 -1.47 24.11
C ASN A 10 -0.09 -1.11 22.84
N LYS A 11 0.18 -1.81 21.73
CA LYS A 11 -0.44 -1.57 20.42
C LYS A 11 -1.98 -1.57 20.46
N LYS A 12 -2.60 -2.46 21.26
CA LYS A 12 -4.07 -2.52 21.42
C LYS A 12 -4.66 -1.33 22.16
N LYS A 13 -3.89 -0.72 23.07
CA LYS A 13 -4.32 0.49 23.79
C LYS A 13 -4.13 1.72 22.92
N LEU A 14 -2.98 1.84 22.26
CA LEU A 14 -2.73 2.91 21.31
C LEU A 14 -3.76 2.91 20.18
N SER A 15 -4.04 1.76 19.56
CA SER A 15 -5.02 1.67 18.48
C SER A 15 -6.41 2.17 18.91
N ARG A 16 -6.89 1.78 20.10
CA ARG A 16 -8.18 2.25 20.63
C ARG A 16 -8.23 3.75 20.90
N LEU A 17 -7.09 4.37 21.23
CA LEU A 17 -7.00 5.82 21.44
C LEU A 17 -7.03 6.56 20.11
N ILE A 18 -6.19 6.15 19.15
CA ILE A 18 -6.03 6.87 17.87
C ILE A 18 -7.20 6.63 16.90
N PHE A 19 -7.90 5.49 16.96
CA PHE A 19 -9.00 5.23 16.02
C PHE A 19 -10.32 5.93 16.36
N ASN A 20 -10.43 6.50 17.56
CA ASN A 20 -11.63 7.21 18.00
C ASN A 20 -11.44 8.74 18.03
N ASP A 21 -10.25 9.24 17.69
CA ASP A 21 -9.89 10.65 17.76
C ASP A 21 -9.01 11.02 16.56
N GLU A 22 -9.56 11.84 15.65
CA GLU A 22 -8.89 12.23 14.41
C GLU A 22 -7.60 13.03 14.70
N ASP A 23 -7.61 13.88 15.71
CA ASP A 23 -6.44 14.69 16.09
C ASP A 23 -5.30 13.80 16.61
N SER A 24 -5.58 12.84 17.49
CA SER A 24 -4.59 11.85 17.93
C SER A 24 -4.07 11.00 16.77
N MET A 25 -4.93 10.63 15.83
CA MET A 25 -4.52 9.87 14.64
C MET A 25 -3.57 10.69 13.77
N GLN A 26 -3.87 11.97 13.55
CA GLN A 26 -3.05 12.87 12.77
C GLN A 26 -1.69 13.11 13.43
N PHE A 27 -1.66 13.41 14.73
CA PHE A 27 -0.42 13.57 15.49
C PHE A 27 0.51 12.36 15.38
N ILE A 28 -0.05 11.15 15.51
CA ILE A 28 0.73 9.92 15.41
C ILE A 28 1.23 9.69 13.97
N ARG A 29 0.44 10.01 12.95
CA ARG A 29 0.87 9.94 11.55
C ARG A 29 2.03 10.90 11.28
N ASP A 30 1.90 12.14 11.73
CA ASP A 30 2.92 13.19 11.53
C ASP A 30 4.24 12.85 12.23
N LEU A 31 4.18 12.14 13.36
CA LEU A 31 5.36 11.65 14.06
C LEU A 31 6.00 10.44 13.35
N ILE A 32 5.18 9.49 12.90
CA ILE A 32 5.68 8.19 12.38
C ILE A 32 6.11 8.27 10.93
N TYR A 33 5.33 8.95 10.07
CA TYR A 33 5.56 8.91 8.63
C TYR A 33 6.93 9.46 8.22
N PRO A 34 7.43 10.60 8.72
CA PRO A 34 8.76 11.10 8.34
C PRO A 34 9.88 10.08 8.62
N GLU A 35 9.86 9.46 9.81
CA GLU A 35 10.87 8.47 10.19
C GLU A 35 10.71 7.16 9.40
N LEU A 36 9.48 6.74 9.12
CA LEU A 36 9.20 5.55 8.30
C LEU A 36 9.71 5.73 6.87
N HIS A 37 9.43 6.89 6.26
CA HIS A 37 9.88 7.21 4.89
C HIS A 37 11.40 7.28 4.82
N LYS A 38 12.04 7.99 5.76
CA LYS A 38 13.50 8.06 5.84
C LYS A 38 14.14 6.67 5.91
N LYS A 39 13.65 5.80 6.80
CA LYS A 39 14.19 4.43 6.92
C LYS A 39 13.95 3.59 5.67
N PHE A 40 12.82 3.78 5.01
CA PHE A 40 12.56 3.11 3.75
C PHE A 40 13.52 3.58 2.66
N ASP A 41 13.76 4.88 2.54
CA ASP A 41 14.67 5.46 1.54
C ASP A 41 16.13 5.00 1.77
N GLU A 42 16.57 4.96 3.03
CA GLU A 42 17.88 4.40 3.40
C GLU A 42 17.99 2.92 2.99
N TRP A 43 16.97 2.11 3.31
CA TRP A 43 16.93 0.70 2.93
C TRP A 43 16.87 0.50 1.41
N ALA A 44 16.08 1.30 0.70
CA ALA A 44 15.95 1.23 -0.75
C ALA A 44 17.28 1.59 -1.44
N THR A 45 17.98 2.61 -0.91
CA THR A 45 19.32 2.99 -1.37
C THR A 45 20.33 1.86 -1.18
N GLU A 46 20.29 1.17 -0.03
CA GLU A 46 21.12 -0.02 0.21
C GLU A 46 20.84 -1.13 -0.82
N LYS A 47 19.57 -1.36 -1.18
CA LYS A 47 19.20 -2.37 -2.19
C LYS A 47 19.63 -1.98 -3.59
N ALA A 48 19.61 -0.70 -3.92
CA ALA A 48 20.16 -0.19 -5.18
C ALA A 48 21.68 -0.45 -5.26
N LEU A 49 22.43 -0.24 -4.17
CA LEU A 49 23.86 -0.58 -4.09
C LEU A 49 24.12 -2.09 -4.26
N GLN A 50 23.16 -2.93 -3.90
CA GLN A 50 23.19 -4.39 -4.12
C GLN A 50 22.65 -4.78 -5.51
N HIS A 51 22.59 -3.85 -6.47
CA HIS A 51 22.15 -4.06 -7.85
C HIS A 51 20.72 -4.60 -8.01
N HIS A 52 19.84 -4.41 -7.01
CA HIS A 52 18.43 -4.71 -7.17
C HIS A 52 17.80 -3.70 -8.15
N LYS A 53 17.01 -4.19 -9.11
CA LYS A 53 16.45 -3.34 -10.18
C LYS A 53 15.33 -2.42 -9.70
N TYR A 54 14.57 -2.87 -8.71
CA TYR A 54 13.52 -2.10 -8.05
C TYR A 54 13.25 -2.69 -6.67
N VAL A 55 12.56 -1.92 -5.84
CA VAL A 55 11.97 -2.37 -4.58
C VAL A 55 10.46 -2.16 -4.63
N LEU A 56 9.70 -2.89 -3.81
CA LEU A 56 8.25 -2.73 -3.71
C LEU A 56 7.88 -2.17 -2.35
N TYR A 57 7.08 -1.10 -2.36
CA TYR A 57 6.48 -0.51 -1.17
C TYR A 57 4.99 -0.88 -1.13
N GLU A 58 4.59 -1.72 -0.17
CA GLU A 58 3.19 -2.12 0.01
C GLU A 58 2.50 -1.23 1.06
N ALA A 59 1.55 -0.40 0.64
CA ALA A 59 0.67 0.31 1.55
C ALA A 59 -0.71 0.60 0.94
N ALA A 60 -1.73 0.60 1.81
CA ALA A 60 -3.13 0.72 1.38
C ALA A 60 -3.61 2.16 1.10
N LEU A 61 -2.86 3.19 1.55
CA LEU A 61 -3.29 4.60 1.56
C LEU A 61 -2.29 5.53 0.88
N ILE A 62 -1.52 5.03 -0.08
CA ILE A 62 -0.49 5.83 -0.78
C ILE A 62 -1.12 7.06 -1.44
N LEU A 63 -2.20 6.87 -2.21
CA LEU A 63 -2.86 7.94 -2.97
C LEU A 63 -3.61 8.90 -2.04
N GLU A 64 -4.35 8.37 -1.07
CA GLU A 64 -5.14 9.15 -0.12
C GLU A 64 -4.29 10.09 0.73
N ASN A 65 -3.07 9.65 1.08
CA ASN A 65 -2.12 10.45 1.86
C ASN A 65 -1.27 11.40 1.00
N GLY A 66 -1.45 11.41 -0.34
CA GLY A 66 -0.66 12.28 -1.22
C GLY A 66 0.79 11.83 -1.44
N PHE A 67 1.11 10.57 -1.13
CA PHE A 67 2.48 10.03 -1.20
C PHE A 67 2.88 9.54 -2.58
N GLN A 68 2.02 9.63 -3.59
CA GLN A 68 2.31 9.15 -4.95
C GLN A 68 3.61 9.71 -5.53
N LYS A 69 3.97 10.95 -5.18
CA LYS A 69 5.18 11.62 -5.70
C LYS A 69 6.48 11.04 -5.17
N GLN A 70 6.42 10.16 -4.17
CA GLN A 70 7.58 9.50 -3.59
C GLN A 70 7.96 8.20 -4.32
N PHE A 71 7.17 7.79 -5.33
CA PHE A 71 7.35 6.52 -6.04
C PHE A 71 7.52 6.78 -7.54
N ASP A 72 8.45 6.06 -8.18
CA ASP A 72 8.65 6.14 -9.63
C ASP A 72 7.50 5.54 -10.42
N LYS A 73 6.90 4.48 -9.85
CA LYS A 73 5.81 3.71 -10.44
C LYS A 73 4.81 3.27 -9.39
N LEU A 74 3.54 3.34 -9.74
CA LEU A 74 2.42 2.88 -8.92
C LEU A 74 1.70 1.70 -9.57
N VAL A 75 1.48 0.65 -8.78
CA VAL A 75 0.73 -0.55 -9.19
C VAL A 75 -0.52 -0.67 -8.34
N LEU A 76 -1.70 -0.69 -8.98
CA LEU A 76 -2.97 -0.96 -8.30
C LEU A 76 -3.40 -2.41 -8.52
N VAL A 77 -3.71 -3.12 -7.43
CA VAL A 77 -4.40 -4.42 -7.51
C VAL A 77 -5.89 -4.19 -7.37
N SER A 78 -6.63 -4.41 -8.46
CA SER A 78 -8.07 -4.21 -8.57
C SER A 78 -8.84 -5.53 -8.52
N ALA A 79 -10.06 -5.51 -7.99
CA ALA A 79 -10.99 -6.62 -8.05
C ALA A 79 -12.43 -6.11 -7.88
N PRO A 80 -13.44 -6.79 -8.45
CA PRO A 80 -14.84 -6.42 -8.29
C PRO A 80 -15.22 -6.25 -6.81
N GLU A 81 -15.99 -5.20 -6.48
CA GLU A 81 -16.39 -4.87 -5.10
C GLU A 81 -16.97 -6.09 -4.37
N LYS A 82 -17.87 -6.82 -5.02
CA LYS A 82 -18.51 -8.01 -4.46
C LYS A 82 -17.47 -9.05 -4.00
N LEU A 83 -16.48 -9.32 -4.85
CA LEU A 83 -15.41 -10.27 -4.57
C LEU A 83 -14.48 -9.78 -3.45
N ARG A 84 -14.18 -8.47 -3.41
CA ARG A 84 -13.42 -7.86 -2.30
C ARG A 84 -14.16 -8.05 -0.97
N ILE A 85 -15.47 -7.81 -0.94
CA ILE A 85 -16.29 -8.00 0.27
C ILE A 85 -16.30 -9.46 0.71
N GLU A 86 -16.49 -10.39 -0.22
CA GLU A 86 -16.48 -11.84 0.07
C GLU A 86 -15.14 -12.29 0.67
N ARG A 87 -14.03 -11.94 0.01
CA ARG A 87 -12.67 -12.27 0.49
C ARG A 87 -12.36 -11.69 1.87
N VAL A 88 -12.73 -10.44 2.14
CA VAL A 88 -12.52 -9.82 3.46
C VAL A 88 -13.40 -10.48 4.52
N LYS A 89 -14.63 -10.85 4.18
CA LYS A 89 -15.53 -11.55 5.11
C LYS A 89 -14.97 -12.91 5.49
N GLU A 90 -14.46 -13.68 4.53
CA GLU A 90 -13.86 -15.00 4.76
C GLU A 90 -12.58 -14.90 5.59
N ARG A 91 -11.69 -13.96 5.26
CA ARG A 91 -10.39 -13.79 5.92
C ARG A 91 -10.51 -13.20 7.32
N ASP A 92 -11.25 -12.10 7.48
CA ASP A 92 -11.23 -11.29 8.70
C ASP A 92 -12.44 -11.56 9.62
N LYS A 93 -13.40 -12.37 9.18
CA LYS A 93 -14.65 -12.72 9.90
C LYS A 93 -15.44 -11.49 10.37
N LEU A 94 -15.42 -10.42 9.59
CA LEU A 94 -16.10 -9.15 9.90
C LEU A 94 -17.54 -9.11 9.38
N SER A 95 -18.35 -8.25 10.00
CA SER A 95 -19.69 -7.96 9.48
C SER A 95 -19.62 -7.16 8.17
N LYS A 96 -20.61 -7.34 7.29
CA LYS A 96 -20.72 -6.59 6.03
C LYS A 96 -20.68 -5.06 6.26
N LYS A 97 -21.29 -4.59 7.36
CA LYS A 97 -21.27 -3.17 7.75
C LYS A 97 -19.85 -2.67 8.06
N ALA A 98 -19.07 -3.45 8.84
CA ALA A 98 -17.69 -3.11 9.16
C ALA A 98 -16.79 -3.11 7.91
N ILE A 99 -17.00 -4.07 7.00
CA ILE A 99 -16.29 -4.13 5.72
C ILE A 99 -16.58 -2.88 4.87
N ARG A 100 -17.86 -2.53 4.69
CA ARG A 100 -18.26 -1.33 3.95
C ARG A 100 -17.70 -0.05 4.56
N ALA A 101 -17.70 0.07 5.89
CA ALA A 101 -17.12 1.23 6.56
C ALA A 101 -15.63 1.40 6.23
N ARG A 102 -14.86 0.30 6.20
CA ARG A 102 -13.43 0.32 5.82
C ARG A 102 -13.20 0.63 4.34
N MET A 103 -14.10 0.19 3.47
CA MET A 103 -14.01 0.50 2.03
C MET A 103 -14.32 1.98 1.77
N ASN A 104 -15.34 2.51 2.45
CA ASN A 104 -15.77 3.90 2.32
C ASN A 104 -14.77 4.91 2.91
N SER A 105 -13.85 4.47 3.78
CA SER A 105 -12.75 5.31 4.26
C SER A 105 -11.58 5.43 3.27
N GLN A 106 -11.67 4.80 2.10
CA GLN A 106 -10.68 4.87 1.03
C GLN A 106 -11.27 5.58 -0.18
N TRP A 107 -10.41 6.05 -1.09
CA TRP A 107 -10.89 6.66 -2.32
C TRP A 107 -11.62 5.63 -3.21
N PRO A 108 -12.61 6.09 -4.01
CA PRO A 108 -13.22 5.28 -5.07
C PRO A 108 -12.16 4.72 -6.01
N GLU A 109 -12.39 3.50 -6.50
CA GLU A 109 -11.42 2.78 -7.34
C GLU A 109 -11.17 3.52 -8.65
N GLU A 110 -12.20 4.13 -9.22
CA GLU A 110 -12.15 4.94 -10.45
C GLU A 110 -11.16 6.09 -10.31
N LYS A 111 -11.11 6.72 -9.13
CA LYS A 111 -10.16 7.79 -8.83
C LYS A 111 -8.73 7.27 -8.74
N LYS A 112 -8.53 6.06 -8.22
CA LYS A 112 -7.21 5.43 -8.12
C LYS A 112 -6.68 5.03 -9.50
N LEU A 113 -7.53 4.46 -10.35
CA LEU A 113 -7.18 4.02 -11.70
C LEU A 113 -6.59 5.14 -12.56
N ALA A 114 -7.06 6.37 -12.38
CA ALA A 114 -6.55 7.54 -13.11
C ALA A 114 -5.15 8.01 -12.67
N LEU A 115 -4.59 7.47 -11.57
CA LEU A 115 -3.37 7.97 -10.93
C LEU A 115 -2.26 6.92 -10.85
N VAL A 116 -2.42 5.75 -11.45
CA VAL A 116 -1.45 4.64 -11.37
C VAL A 116 -0.89 4.28 -12.74
N ASP A 117 0.35 3.79 -12.76
CA ASP A 117 1.04 3.37 -13.98
C ASP A 117 0.58 1.98 -14.46
N PHE A 118 0.27 1.09 -13.51
CA PHE A 118 -0.09 -0.29 -13.80
C PHE A 118 -1.30 -0.75 -12.99
N VAL A 119 -2.08 -1.66 -13.57
CA VAL A 119 -3.22 -2.29 -12.92
C VAL A 119 -3.10 -3.80 -13.04
N ILE A 120 -3.24 -4.49 -11.92
CA ILE A 120 -3.40 -5.95 -11.85
C ILE A 120 -4.87 -6.23 -11.56
N VAL A 121 -5.54 -6.97 -12.44
CA VAL A 121 -6.93 -7.39 -12.26
C VAL A 121 -6.97 -8.78 -11.60
N ASN A 122 -7.40 -8.80 -10.34
CA ASN A 122 -7.56 -10.00 -9.50
C ASN A 122 -9.05 -10.36 -9.33
N ASP A 123 -9.72 -10.56 -10.45
CA ASP A 123 -11.15 -10.86 -10.55
C ASP A 123 -11.49 -12.35 -10.42
N GLY A 124 -10.48 -13.23 -10.39
CA GLY A 124 -10.66 -14.69 -10.36
C GLY A 124 -10.88 -15.34 -11.73
N ASN A 125 -10.94 -14.55 -12.81
CA ASN A 125 -11.07 -15.02 -14.19
C ASN A 125 -9.75 -14.91 -14.94
N GLN A 126 -9.01 -13.82 -14.71
CA GLN A 126 -7.73 -13.57 -15.36
C GLN A 126 -6.57 -14.15 -14.54
N MET A 127 -5.59 -14.74 -15.24
CA MET A 127 -4.37 -15.21 -14.59
C MET A 127 -3.53 -14.02 -14.09
N LEU A 128 -3.06 -14.11 -12.85
CA LEU A 128 -2.23 -13.06 -12.24
C LEU A 128 -0.78 -13.10 -12.72
N ILE A 129 -0.22 -14.30 -12.88
CA ILE A 129 1.21 -14.48 -13.22
C ILE A 129 1.60 -13.74 -14.52
N PRO A 130 0.84 -13.84 -15.63
CA PRO A 130 1.16 -13.09 -16.84
C PRO A 130 1.16 -11.57 -16.64
N GLN A 131 0.21 -11.03 -15.87
CA GLN A 131 0.12 -9.60 -15.57
C GLN A 131 1.34 -9.14 -14.75
N VAL A 132 1.71 -9.91 -13.71
CA VAL A 132 2.90 -9.64 -12.88
C VAL A 132 4.18 -9.70 -13.71
N ILE A 133 4.33 -10.70 -14.59
CA ILE A 133 5.50 -10.82 -15.48
C ILE A 133 5.58 -9.63 -16.43
N ALA A 134 4.46 -9.18 -17.00
CA ALA A 134 4.44 -8.02 -17.89
C ALA A 134 4.91 -6.75 -17.16
N ILE A 135 4.41 -6.51 -15.95
CA ILE A 135 4.84 -5.37 -15.11
C ILE A 135 6.31 -5.51 -14.74
N HIS A 136 6.75 -6.69 -14.30
CA HIS A 136 8.15 -6.94 -13.96
C HIS A 136 9.09 -6.63 -15.14
N LYS A 137 8.74 -7.11 -16.34
CA LYS A 137 9.51 -6.79 -17.56
C LYS A 137 9.53 -5.30 -17.83
N ALA A 138 8.38 -4.62 -17.76
CA ALA A 138 8.33 -3.17 -17.93
C ALA A 138 9.24 -2.45 -16.91
N LEU A 139 9.23 -2.85 -15.64
CA LEU A 139 10.06 -2.24 -14.60
C LEU A 139 11.57 -2.52 -14.78
N VAL A 140 11.95 -3.70 -15.25
CA VAL A 140 13.36 -4.07 -15.43
C VAL A 140 13.95 -3.48 -16.71
N PHE A 141 13.15 -3.31 -17.77
CA PHE A 141 13.65 -2.95 -19.11
C PHE A 141 13.30 -1.52 -19.56
N ALA A 142 12.47 -0.76 -18.83
CA ALA A 142 12.13 0.62 -19.17
C ALA A 142 13.30 1.63 -19.14
N GLY A 143 14.53 1.19 -18.82
CA GLY A 143 15.76 2.00 -18.85
C GLY A 143 16.77 1.63 -19.94
N VAL A 144 16.46 0.70 -20.84
CA VAL A 144 17.33 0.36 -21.97
C VAL A 144 16.83 1.12 -23.19
N SER A 145 17.39 2.30 -23.43
CA SER A 145 17.27 2.99 -24.71
C SER A 145 17.81 2.07 -25.81
N GLU A 146 17.03 1.84 -26.86
CA GLU A 146 17.51 1.32 -28.14
C GLU A 146 18.44 2.36 -28.77
N THR A 147 19.68 2.43 -28.28
CA THR A 147 20.76 3.20 -28.92
C THR A 147 21.98 2.33 -28.99
N GLU A 148 21.90 1.25 -29.77
CA GLU A 148 23.05 0.52 -30.31
C GLU A 148 22.55 -0.39 -31.44
N THR A 149 22.39 0.22 -32.62
CA THR A 149 22.53 -0.46 -33.93
C THR A 149 23.44 0.36 -34.80
#